data_AF-A0A2T9ZHC7-F1
#
_entry.id   AF-A0A2T9ZHC7-F1
#
_cell.length_a   1.000
_cell.length_b   1.000
_cell.length_c   1.000
_cell.angle_alpha   90.00
_cell.angle_beta   90.00
_cell.angle_gamma   90.00
#
_symmetry.space_group_name_H-M   'P 1'
#
loop_
_entity.id
_entity.type
_entity.pdbx_description
1 polymer ?
#
loop_
_entity_poly.entity_id
_entity_poly.type
_entity_poly.pdbx_seq_one_letter_code
_entity_poly.pdbx_strand_id
1 'polypeptide(L)'
;MADAFIYKNKSLSGSSEKSYLIEIDSSMKDTLLLLFKIHKLRSKIDFLDVSDSYSVWSIWGAHLSSPNHPSMIEQIINENYSSSEALCFPDTRAPNLGMRMVMKNSSIKKPMLPSEFIEKDMSEYTLLRTIMGVPEGPKDLIPKVSLPLELNLDLMNGVDFEKGCYVGQELTIRTHHRGVVRKRVIPVLLSSDNIYAANSSSQKKSSSLGSVDKTINLSFSSQSEAPIEYLIEGSEVSDPFANTLKDVKLARSRIPGKLHSSIYNVGLAVMRLDVAAKYQKLVFPVTDTTAGSASDFSQQLSSPPLVVKDSNNQNVFLTPVFPYWWF
;
A
#
# COMPACT_ATOMS: atom_id res chain seq x y z
N MET A 1 -5.76 13.33 1.28
CA MET A 1 -6.82 13.50 2.29
C MET A 1 -7.57 12.20 2.46
N ALA A 2 -8.20 11.73 1.39
CA ALA A 2 -8.71 10.36 1.24
C ALA A 2 -8.35 9.90 -0.17
N ASP A 3 -8.13 8.61 -0.34
CA ASP A 3 -8.29 7.91 -1.61
C ASP A 3 -9.79 7.71 -1.90
N ALA A 4 -10.12 7.61 -3.19
CA ALA A 4 -11.49 7.38 -3.62
C ALA A 4 -11.53 6.69 -4.99
N PHE A 5 -12.54 5.85 -5.20
CA PHE A 5 -12.96 5.45 -6.53
C PHE A 5 -14.16 6.27 -6.97
N ILE A 6 -14.20 6.66 -8.24
CA ILE A 6 -15.27 7.48 -8.81
C ILE A 6 -15.92 6.69 -9.94
N TYR A 7 -17.20 6.38 -9.76
CA TYR A 7 -17.99 5.64 -10.73
C TYR A 7 -19.02 6.57 -11.37
N LYS A 8 -19.10 6.56 -12.71
CA LYS A 8 -20.20 7.24 -13.40
C LYS A 8 -21.48 6.44 -13.18
N ASN A 9 -22.46 7.04 -12.50
CA ASN A 9 -23.73 6.37 -12.25
C ASN A 9 -24.57 6.35 -13.52
N LYS A 10 -24.83 5.15 -14.04
CA LYS A 10 -25.60 4.93 -15.28
C LYS A 10 -27.11 4.77 -15.03
N SER A 11 -27.55 4.76 -13.78
CA SER A 11 -28.98 4.63 -13.41
C SER A 11 -29.88 5.76 -13.94
N LEU A 12 -29.30 6.86 -14.43
CA LEU A 12 -30.03 8.00 -15.02
C LEU A 12 -29.91 8.03 -16.55
N SER A 13 -29.79 6.88 -17.22
CA SER A 13 -29.74 6.82 -18.69
C SER A 13 -31.02 7.43 -19.30
N GLY A 14 -30.95 8.71 -19.68
CA GLY A 14 -32.07 9.47 -20.24
C GLY A 14 -32.26 10.88 -19.66
N SER A 15 -31.67 11.21 -18.50
CA SER A 15 -31.62 12.60 -18.01
C SER A 15 -30.34 13.30 -18.50
N SER A 16 -30.40 14.62 -18.70
CA SER A 16 -29.21 15.43 -18.99
C SER A 16 -28.29 15.59 -17.78
N GLU A 17 -28.69 15.08 -16.61
CA GLU A 17 -27.97 15.26 -15.35
C GLU A 17 -26.93 14.16 -15.15
N LYS A 18 -25.68 14.58 -14.95
CA LYS A 18 -24.57 13.66 -14.65
C LYS A 18 -24.57 13.36 -13.15
N SER A 19 -24.52 12.08 -12.79
CA SER A 19 -24.34 11.64 -11.41
C SER A 19 -23.16 10.66 -11.28
N TYR A 20 -22.52 10.68 -10.11
CA TYR A 20 -21.34 9.89 -9.80
C TYR A 20 -21.48 9.28 -8.42
N LEU A 21 -21.00 8.04 -8.26
CA LEU A 21 -20.79 7.41 -6.96
C LEU A 21 -19.33 7.60 -6.57
N ILE A 22 -19.07 7.90 -5.30
CA ILE A 22 -17.73 8.06 -4.76
C ILE A 22 -17.58 7.04 -3.64
N GLU A 23 -16.76 6.03 -3.87
CA GLU A 23 -16.37 5.05 -2.85
C GLU A 23 -15.16 5.59 -2.09
N ILE A 24 -15.23 5.53 -0.77
CA ILE A 24 -14.19 5.93 0.16
C ILE A 24 -14.21 5.02 1.39
N ASP A 25 -13.15 5.05 2.18
CA ASP A 25 -13.20 4.51 3.54
C ASP A 25 -14.32 5.19 4.35
N SER A 26 -15.12 4.39 5.05
CA SER A 26 -16.30 4.86 5.78
C SER A 26 -15.97 5.88 6.87
N SER A 27 -14.79 5.78 7.48
CA SER A 27 -14.33 6.73 8.50
C SER A 27 -14.01 8.13 7.94
N MET A 28 -13.82 8.23 6.62
CA MET A 28 -13.49 9.49 5.95
C MET A 28 -14.73 10.26 5.44
N LYS A 29 -15.92 9.66 5.54
CA LYS A 29 -17.18 10.20 4.99
C LYS A 29 -17.47 11.64 5.43
N ASP A 30 -17.55 11.88 6.73
CA ASP A 30 -17.94 13.20 7.25
C ASP A 30 -16.89 14.27 6.92
N THR A 31 -15.61 13.88 6.95
CA THR A 31 -14.50 14.74 6.57
C THR A 31 -14.60 15.16 5.10
N LEU A 32 -14.91 14.22 4.20
CA LEU A 32 -15.03 14.51 2.76
C LEU A 32 -16.30 15.33 2.46
N LEU A 33 -17.44 15.00 3.07
CA LEU A 33 -18.68 15.75 2.92
C LEU A 33 -18.52 17.21 3.37
N LEU A 34 -17.80 17.46 4.47
CA LEU A 34 -17.48 18.81 4.91
C LEU A 34 -16.62 19.54 3.87
N LEU A 35 -15.58 18.90 3.35
CA LEU A 35 -14.72 19.49 2.31
C LEU A 35 -15.53 19.86 1.06
N PHE A 36 -16.39 18.96 0.59
CA PHE A 36 -17.26 19.20 -0.56
C PHE A 36 -18.23 20.36 -0.32
N LYS A 37 -18.83 20.46 0.87
CA LYS A 37 -19.70 21.58 1.22
C LYS A 37 -18.97 22.93 1.19
N ILE A 38 -17.73 22.97 1.68
CA ILE A 38 -16.88 24.17 1.63
C ILE A 38 -16.59 24.59 0.17
N HIS A 39 -16.39 23.63 -0.73
CA HIS A 39 -16.02 23.87 -2.12
C HIS A 39 -17.20 23.91 -3.12
N LYS A 40 -18.45 23.70 -2.66
CA LYS A 40 -19.65 23.72 -3.53
C LYS A 40 -19.84 25.08 -4.22
N LEU A 41 -19.41 26.21 -3.64
CA LEU A 41 -19.39 27.57 -4.23
C LEU A 41 -20.51 27.86 -5.25
N ARG A 42 -21.79 27.83 -4.81
CA ARG A 42 -22.99 28.05 -5.65
C ARG A 42 -23.19 27.07 -6.83
N SER A 43 -22.35 26.06 -6.98
CA SER A 43 -22.50 25.01 -7.96
C SER A 43 -23.80 24.24 -7.71
N LYS A 44 -24.53 23.97 -8.78
CA LYS A 44 -25.76 23.17 -8.78
C LYS A 44 -25.40 21.67 -8.71
N ILE A 45 -24.86 21.25 -7.57
CA ILE A 45 -24.49 19.86 -7.29
C ILE A 45 -24.98 19.47 -5.91
N ASP A 46 -25.57 18.29 -5.77
CA ASP A 46 -26.03 17.77 -4.50
C ASP A 46 -25.19 16.56 -4.07
N PHE A 47 -25.03 16.42 -2.75
CA PHE A 47 -24.28 15.34 -2.13
C PHE A 47 -25.26 14.51 -1.31
N LEU A 48 -25.38 13.24 -1.64
CA LEU A 48 -26.26 12.30 -0.97
C LEU A 48 -25.42 11.17 -0.38
N ASP A 49 -25.64 10.86 0.90
CA ASP A 49 -25.12 9.64 1.50
C ASP A 49 -25.96 8.46 1.03
N VAL A 50 -25.32 7.54 0.31
CA VAL A 50 -25.94 6.34 -0.25
C VAL A 50 -25.29 5.07 0.31
N SER A 51 -24.56 5.17 1.42
CA SER A 51 -23.79 4.06 2.01
C SER A 51 -24.65 2.83 2.29
N ASP A 52 -25.90 3.01 2.74
CA ASP A 52 -26.84 1.90 3.00
C ASP A 52 -27.55 1.38 1.72
N SER A 53 -27.47 2.14 0.62
CA SER A 53 -28.11 1.81 -0.65
C SER A 53 -27.22 0.99 -1.58
N TYR A 54 -25.92 0.88 -1.28
CA TYR A 54 -24.96 0.16 -2.11
C TYR A 54 -24.05 -0.74 -1.27
N SER A 55 -23.49 -1.75 -1.93
CA SER A 55 -22.40 -2.58 -1.40
C SER A 55 -21.25 -2.59 -2.39
N VAL A 56 -20.04 -2.64 -1.84
CA VAL A 56 -18.80 -2.66 -2.63
C VAL A 56 -18.14 -4.02 -2.47
N TRP A 57 -17.74 -4.60 -3.59
CA TRP A 57 -17.10 -5.91 -3.66
C TRP A 57 -15.79 -5.80 -4.44
N SER A 58 -14.83 -6.62 -4.02
CA SER A 58 -13.61 -6.90 -4.77
C SER A 58 -13.64 -8.37 -5.17
N ILE A 59 -13.30 -8.67 -6.42
CA ILE A 59 -13.35 -10.02 -6.98
C ILE A 59 -11.98 -10.33 -7.60
N TRP A 60 -11.26 -11.30 -7.04
CA TRP A 60 -9.89 -11.69 -7.43
C TRP A 60 -9.68 -13.22 -7.33
N GLY A 61 -8.56 -13.75 -7.85
CA GLY A 61 -8.25 -15.19 -7.85
C GLY A 61 -7.28 -15.64 -8.97
N ALA A 62 -6.76 -16.87 -8.86
CA ALA A 62 -5.68 -17.39 -9.73
C ALA A 62 -6.10 -17.67 -11.18
N HIS A 63 -7.41 -17.84 -11.43
CA HIS A 63 -7.92 -17.85 -12.80
C HIS A 63 -7.78 -16.47 -13.46
N LEU A 64 -7.54 -15.41 -12.66
CA LEU A 64 -7.40 -14.02 -13.10
C LEU A 64 -6.06 -13.59 -13.68
N SER A 65 -5.09 -14.49 -13.65
CA SER A 65 -3.77 -14.27 -14.24
C SER A 65 -3.72 -14.62 -15.73
N SER A 66 -4.83 -15.06 -16.33
CA SER A 66 -4.95 -15.22 -17.78
C SER A 66 -5.15 -13.84 -18.44
N PRO A 67 -4.45 -13.52 -19.54
CA PRO A 67 -4.61 -12.26 -20.27
C PRO A 67 -6.06 -11.89 -20.64
N ASN A 68 -6.98 -12.87 -20.64
CA ASN A 68 -8.40 -12.69 -20.99
C ASN A 68 -9.34 -12.58 -19.78
N HIS A 69 -8.81 -12.44 -18.56
CA HIS A 69 -9.62 -12.72 -17.39
C HIS A 69 -10.60 -11.62 -16.94
N PRO A 70 -10.24 -10.33 -16.87
CA PRO A 70 -11.20 -9.27 -16.53
C PRO A 70 -12.46 -9.37 -17.39
N SER A 71 -12.31 -9.75 -18.67
CA SER A 71 -13.40 -9.97 -19.61
C SER A 71 -14.34 -11.13 -19.24
N MET A 72 -13.86 -12.20 -18.59
CA MET A 72 -14.70 -13.32 -18.17
C MET A 72 -15.59 -12.94 -16.97
N ILE A 73 -15.01 -12.32 -15.93
CA ILE A 73 -15.83 -11.80 -14.81
C ILE A 73 -16.78 -10.73 -15.32
N GLU A 74 -16.29 -9.82 -16.17
CA GLU A 74 -17.10 -8.77 -16.77
C GLU A 74 -18.28 -9.37 -17.55
N GLN A 75 -18.07 -10.44 -18.31
CA GLN A 75 -19.13 -11.15 -19.00
C GLN A 75 -20.15 -11.74 -18.03
N ILE A 76 -19.72 -12.48 -16.99
CA ILE A 76 -20.62 -13.05 -15.98
C ILE A 76 -21.44 -11.96 -15.31
N ILE A 77 -20.82 -10.83 -14.97
CA ILE A 77 -21.51 -9.72 -14.32
C ILE A 77 -22.51 -9.06 -15.28
N ASN A 78 -22.12 -8.82 -16.53
CA ASN A 78 -22.99 -8.23 -17.54
C ASN A 78 -24.19 -9.13 -17.91
N GLU A 79 -24.05 -10.45 -17.76
CA GLU A 79 -25.14 -11.43 -17.95
C GLU A 79 -26.12 -11.44 -16.76
N ASN A 80 -25.63 -11.25 -15.54
CA ASN A 80 -26.45 -11.35 -14.32
C ASN A 80 -26.99 -10.01 -13.81
N TYR A 81 -26.41 -8.88 -14.25
CA TYR A 81 -26.75 -7.56 -13.72
C TYR A 81 -26.87 -6.52 -14.84
N SER A 82 -27.94 -5.73 -14.77
CA SER A 82 -28.03 -4.51 -15.57
C SER A 82 -27.08 -3.42 -15.04
N SER A 83 -26.70 -2.48 -15.91
CA SER A 83 -25.84 -1.34 -15.52
C SER A 83 -26.46 -0.40 -14.48
N SER A 84 -27.76 -0.53 -14.19
CA SER A 84 -28.46 0.16 -13.10
C SER A 84 -28.41 -0.58 -11.77
N GLU A 85 -28.17 -1.89 -11.79
CA GLU A 85 -28.10 -2.75 -10.60
C GLU A 85 -26.67 -2.89 -10.09
N ALA A 86 -25.71 -3.00 -11.00
CA ALA A 86 -24.31 -3.09 -10.65
C ALA A 86 -23.42 -2.36 -11.66
N LEU A 87 -22.33 -1.81 -11.15
CA LEU A 87 -21.22 -1.29 -11.94
C LEU A 87 -19.99 -2.14 -11.62
N CYS A 88 -19.30 -2.67 -12.62
CA CYS A 88 -18.09 -3.44 -12.41
C CYS A 88 -17.01 -3.03 -13.40
N PHE A 89 -15.78 -2.89 -12.90
CA PHE A 89 -14.63 -2.45 -13.68
C PHE A 89 -13.36 -3.17 -13.21
N PRO A 90 -12.38 -3.37 -14.11
CA PRO A 90 -11.05 -3.79 -13.71
C PRO A 90 -10.45 -2.80 -12.70
N ASP A 91 -9.81 -3.32 -11.66
CA ASP A 91 -9.04 -2.49 -10.74
C ASP A 91 -7.68 -2.14 -11.37
N THR A 92 -7.54 -0.89 -11.81
CA THR A 92 -6.39 -0.43 -12.60
C THR A 92 -5.21 0.04 -11.75
N ARG A 93 -5.27 -0.11 -10.42
CA ARG A 93 -4.18 0.33 -9.53
C ARG A 93 -2.95 -0.57 -9.65
N ALA A 94 -3.15 -1.86 -9.86
CA ALA A 94 -2.08 -2.83 -10.07
C ALA A 94 -2.57 -4.00 -10.94
N PRO A 95 -1.69 -4.64 -11.72
CA PRO A 95 -2.02 -5.85 -12.44
C PRO A 95 -2.54 -6.95 -11.49
N ASN A 96 -3.52 -7.72 -11.95
CA ASN A 96 -4.09 -8.87 -11.22
C ASN A 96 -4.77 -8.52 -9.88
N LEU A 97 -5.07 -7.24 -9.59
CA LEU A 97 -5.81 -6.85 -8.39
C LEU A 97 -7.32 -7.19 -8.48
N GLY A 98 -7.76 -7.58 -9.67
CA GLY A 98 -9.09 -8.11 -9.93
C GLY A 98 -10.07 -7.07 -10.42
N MET A 99 -11.33 -7.23 -10.02
CA MET A 99 -12.43 -6.35 -10.40
C MET A 99 -12.99 -5.65 -9.17
N ARG A 100 -13.36 -4.38 -9.33
CA ARG A 100 -14.18 -3.63 -8.38
C ARG A 100 -15.62 -3.64 -8.83
N MET A 101 -16.54 -3.94 -7.93
CA MET A 101 -17.97 -3.99 -8.20
C MET A 101 -18.75 -3.16 -7.16
N VAL A 102 -19.61 -2.28 -7.64
CA VAL A 102 -20.53 -1.50 -6.83
C VAL A 102 -21.95 -1.96 -7.16
N MET A 103 -22.62 -2.58 -6.19
CA MET A 103 -23.95 -3.16 -6.35
C MET A 103 -24.97 -2.34 -5.58
N LYS A 104 -26.11 -2.06 -6.19
CA LYS A 104 -27.25 -1.49 -5.49
C LYS A 104 -27.87 -2.55 -4.58
N ASN A 105 -28.07 -2.21 -3.31
CA ASN A 105 -28.71 -3.11 -2.36
C ASN A 105 -30.17 -3.31 -2.75
N SER A 106 -30.48 -4.50 -3.26
CA SER A 106 -31.82 -4.93 -3.67
C SER A 106 -32.12 -6.30 -3.06
N SER A 107 -32.90 -7.15 -3.74
CA SER A 107 -33.07 -8.56 -3.35
C SER A 107 -31.75 -9.35 -3.37
N ILE A 108 -30.79 -8.93 -4.20
CA ILE A 108 -29.48 -9.57 -4.31
C ILE A 108 -28.47 -8.78 -3.45
N LYS A 109 -27.92 -9.42 -2.43
CA LYS A 109 -26.98 -8.79 -1.47
C LYS A 109 -25.51 -9.12 -1.72
N LYS A 110 -25.22 -10.02 -2.67
CA LYS A 110 -23.86 -10.43 -3.02
C LYS A 110 -23.75 -10.76 -4.51
N PRO A 111 -22.54 -10.65 -5.11
CA PRO A 111 -22.32 -11.04 -6.50
C PRO A 111 -22.70 -12.50 -6.76
N MET A 112 -23.46 -12.74 -7.82
CA MET A 112 -23.76 -14.06 -8.36
C MET A 112 -22.58 -14.48 -9.23
N LEU A 113 -21.71 -15.31 -8.65
CA LEU A 113 -20.50 -15.81 -9.30
C LEU A 113 -20.53 -17.35 -9.35
N PRO A 114 -19.76 -17.97 -10.26
CA PRO A 114 -19.57 -19.42 -10.29
C PRO A 114 -19.10 -19.99 -8.95
N SER A 115 -19.36 -21.28 -8.72
CA SER A 115 -19.08 -21.97 -7.45
C SER A 115 -17.60 -22.01 -7.03
N GLU A 116 -16.69 -21.76 -7.97
CA GLU A 116 -15.26 -21.66 -7.76
C GLU A 116 -14.88 -20.38 -6.98
N PHE A 117 -15.74 -19.36 -7.02
CA PHE A 117 -15.56 -18.15 -6.23
C PHE A 117 -16.04 -18.37 -4.81
N ILE A 118 -15.12 -18.16 -3.86
CA ILE A 118 -15.38 -18.33 -2.43
C ILE A 118 -15.31 -16.95 -1.78
N GLU A 119 -16.36 -16.59 -1.04
CA GLU A 119 -16.39 -15.36 -0.26
C GLU A 119 -15.31 -15.41 0.83
N LYS A 120 -14.53 -14.34 0.93
CA LYS A 120 -13.47 -14.15 1.91
C LYS A 120 -13.73 -12.89 2.71
N ASP A 121 -13.14 -12.83 3.90
CA ASP A 121 -13.21 -11.64 4.72
C ASP A 121 -12.37 -10.49 4.13
N MET A 122 -12.55 -9.29 4.69
CA MET A 122 -11.79 -8.11 4.32
C MET A 122 -10.29 -8.22 4.61
N SER A 123 -9.89 -9.15 5.48
CA SER A 123 -8.48 -9.34 5.85
C SER A 123 -7.69 -9.97 4.70
N GLU A 124 -8.29 -10.92 3.97
CA GLU A 124 -7.69 -11.49 2.76
C GLU A 124 -7.50 -10.44 1.65
N TYR A 125 -8.47 -9.55 1.48
CA TYR A 125 -8.35 -8.45 0.53
C TYR A 125 -7.28 -7.43 0.95
N THR A 126 -7.22 -7.11 2.24
CA THR A 126 -6.18 -6.24 2.82
C THR A 126 -4.80 -6.85 2.64
N LEU A 127 -4.66 -8.16 2.86
CA LEU A 127 -3.43 -8.90 2.63
C LEU A 127 -3.01 -8.84 1.15
N LEU A 128 -3.91 -9.12 0.21
CA LEU A 128 -3.62 -9.05 -1.23
C LEU A 128 -3.02 -7.69 -1.60
N ARG A 129 -3.72 -6.60 -1.25
CA ARG A 129 -3.25 -5.24 -1.54
C ARG A 129 -1.93 -4.91 -0.88
N THR A 130 -1.73 -5.35 0.37
CA THR A 130 -0.48 -5.11 1.13
C THR A 130 0.71 -5.74 0.41
N ILE A 131 0.59 -7.00 -0.01
CA ILE A 131 1.63 -7.70 -0.78
C ILE A 131 1.87 -7.03 -2.13
N MET A 132 0.80 -6.56 -2.77
CA MET A 132 0.87 -5.86 -4.05
C MET A 132 1.42 -4.42 -3.94
N GLY A 133 1.62 -3.90 -2.74
CA GLY A 133 2.11 -2.53 -2.54
C GLY A 133 1.07 -1.46 -2.85
N VAL A 134 -0.22 -1.78 -2.72
CA VAL A 134 -1.35 -0.91 -3.05
C VAL A 134 -1.98 -0.36 -1.76
N PRO A 135 -1.69 0.90 -1.37
CA PRO A 135 -2.29 1.50 -0.19
C PRO A 135 -3.80 1.77 -0.41
N GLU A 136 -4.62 1.58 0.62
CA GLU A 136 -6.05 1.94 0.60
C GLU A 136 -6.53 2.36 2.00
N GLY A 137 -7.31 3.43 2.06
CA GLY A 137 -7.88 3.95 3.30
C GLY A 137 -6.87 4.65 4.23
N PRO A 138 -7.36 5.21 5.36
CA PRO A 138 -6.60 6.13 6.21
C PRO A 138 -5.52 5.47 7.05
N LYS A 139 -5.48 4.13 7.12
CA LYS A 139 -4.39 3.38 7.76
C LYS A 139 -3.13 3.36 6.88
N ASP A 140 -3.30 3.28 5.57
CA ASP A 140 -2.20 3.26 4.61
C ASP A 140 -1.87 4.68 4.12
N LEU A 141 -2.91 5.52 3.95
CA LEU A 141 -2.83 6.91 3.50
C LEU A 141 -3.10 7.87 4.65
N ILE A 142 -2.07 8.21 5.43
CA ILE A 142 -2.19 9.08 6.60
C ILE A 142 -2.73 10.46 6.18
N PRO A 143 -3.94 10.85 6.61
CA PRO A 143 -4.56 12.09 6.17
C PRO A 143 -3.69 13.31 6.50
N LYS A 144 -3.54 14.22 5.53
CA LYS A 144 -2.74 15.46 5.63
C LYS A 144 -1.23 15.26 5.78
N VAL A 145 -0.74 14.03 5.90
CA VAL A 145 0.69 13.72 5.99
C VAL A 145 1.20 13.10 4.69
N SER A 146 0.49 12.11 4.16
CA SER A 146 0.95 11.38 2.98
C SER A 146 0.90 12.23 1.71
N LEU A 147 1.94 12.10 0.89
CA LEU A 147 2.06 12.79 -0.41
C LEU A 147 1.64 11.84 -1.56
N PRO A 148 0.86 12.30 -2.55
CA PRO A 148 0.34 11.45 -3.63
C PRO A 148 1.39 10.59 -4.35
N LEU A 149 2.54 11.19 -4.69
CA LEU A 149 3.60 10.47 -5.40
C LEU A 149 4.40 9.53 -4.48
N GLU A 150 4.47 9.82 -3.18
CA GLU A 150 5.03 8.86 -2.22
C GLU A 150 4.08 7.67 -2.01
N LEU A 151 2.80 7.81 -2.32
CA LEU A 151 1.80 6.74 -2.27
C LEU A 151 1.60 6.02 -3.60
N ASN A 152 2.47 6.27 -4.59
CA ASN A 152 2.41 5.64 -5.93
C ASN A 152 1.19 6.01 -6.78
N LEU A 153 0.51 7.12 -6.52
CA LEU A 153 -0.66 7.49 -7.32
C LEU A 153 -0.31 7.75 -8.80
N ASP A 154 0.94 8.08 -9.11
CA ASP A 154 1.44 8.15 -10.48
C ASP A 154 1.58 6.78 -11.15
N LEU A 155 1.91 5.74 -10.38
CA LEU A 155 2.00 4.35 -10.88
C LEU A 155 0.64 3.66 -10.93
N MET A 156 -0.32 4.10 -10.11
CA MET A 156 -1.65 3.49 -9.95
C MET A 156 -2.76 4.23 -10.72
N ASN A 157 -2.42 5.03 -11.73
CA ASN A 157 -3.37 5.82 -12.53
C ASN A 157 -4.26 6.79 -11.71
N GLY A 158 -3.76 7.24 -10.55
CA GLY A 158 -4.48 8.11 -9.61
C GLY A 158 -4.20 9.61 -9.76
N VAL A 159 -3.22 9.99 -10.57
CA VAL A 159 -2.93 11.39 -10.94
C VAL A 159 -2.81 11.50 -12.45
N ASP A 160 -3.54 12.45 -13.01
CA ASP A 160 -3.41 12.88 -14.40
C ASP A 160 -2.64 14.22 -14.40
N PHE A 161 -1.55 14.28 -15.17
CA PHE A 161 -0.70 15.46 -15.28
C PHE A 161 -1.12 16.42 -16.41
N GLU A 162 -2.04 15.99 -17.29
CA GLU A 162 -2.53 16.75 -18.44
C GLU A 162 -3.92 17.38 -18.18
N LYS A 163 -4.61 16.99 -17.10
CA LYS A 163 -5.88 17.59 -16.71
C LYS A 163 -5.77 19.06 -16.28
N GLY A 164 -6.92 19.74 -16.28
CA GLY A 164 -7.08 21.08 -15.74
C GLY A 164 -6.84 21.20 -14.23
N CYS A 165 -6.88 22.44 -13.73
CA CYS A 165 -6.48 22.76 -12.37
C CYS A 165 -7.27 22.04 -11.27
N TYR A 166 -6.56 21.53 -10.25
CA TYR A 166 -7.15 20.91 -9.06
C TYR A 166 -6.38 21.27 -7.78
N VAL A 167 -7.00 21.09 -6.62
CA VAL A 167 -6.41 21.44 -5.32
C VAL A 167 -5.15 20.61 -5.05
N GLY A 168 -4.05 21.29 -4.74
CA GLY A 168 -2.76 20.64 -4.44
C GLY A 168 -1.90 20.31 -5.67
N GLN A 169 -2.36 20.63 -6.89
CA GLN A 169 -1.65 20.33 -8.14
C GLN A 169 -0.21 20.87 -8.16
N GLU A 170 0.01 22.11 -7.71
CA GLU A 170 1.31 22.79 -7.75
C GLU A 170 2.44 21.96 -7.10
N LEU A 171 2.17 21.35 -5.94
CA LEU A 171 3.15 20.52 -5.25
C LEU A 171 3.38 19.19 -5.98
N THR A 172 2.30 18.57 -6.46
CA THR A 172 2.35 17.30 -7.19
C THR A 172 3.13 17.44 -8.50
N ILE A 173 2.80 18.44 -9.32
CA ILE A 173 3.43 18.66 -10.63
C ILE A 173 4.89 19.08 -10.49
N ARG A 174 5.23 19.91 -9.49
CA ARG A 174 6.62 20.28 -9.19
C ARG A 174 7.46 19.07 -8.80
N THR A 175 6.89 18.15 -8.03
CA THR A 175 7.59 16.92 -7.63
C THR A 175 7.78 15.99 -8.83
N HIS A 176 6.77 15.87 -9.69
CA HIS A 176 6.83 15.11 -10.94
C HIS A 176 7.93 15.64 -11.89
N HIS A 177 7.93 16.94 -12.21
CA HIS A 177 8.90 17.52 -13.15
C HIS A 177 10.34 17.60 -12.62
N ARG A 178 10.54 17.61 -11.29
CA ARG A 178 11.89 17.46 -10.71
C ARG A 178 12.48 16.06 -10.93
N GLY A 179 11.66 15.10 -11.37
CA GLY A 179 12.09 13.79 -11.85
C GLY A 179 12.54 12.80 -10.77
N VAL A 180 12.45 13.14 -9.48
CA VAL A 180 12.95 12.25 -8.41
C VAL A 180 11.99 12.17 -7.24
N VAL A 181 11.15 11.13 -7.24
CA VAL A 181 10.41 10.68 -6.06
C VAL A 181 11.36 9.82 -5.21
N ARG A 182 11.84 10.36 -4.09
CA ARG A 182 12.87 9.70 -3.26
C ARG A 182 12.31 8.68 -2.27
N LYS A 183 11.03 8.79 -1.93
CA LYS A 183 10.34 7.90 -1.00
C LYS A 183 9.06 7.38 -1.65
N ARG A 184 8.77 6.11 -1.46
CA ARG A 184 7.50 5.51 -1.87
C ARG A 184 7.01 4.55 -0.81
N VAL A 185 5.70 4.32 -0.78
CA VAL A 185 5.09 3.20 -0.07
C VAL A 185 5.52 1.91 -0.74
N ILE A 186 6.07 0.98 0.05
CA ILE A 186 6.63 -0.30 -0.39
C ILE A 186 6.12 -1.38 0.57
N PRO A 187 5.76 -2.57 0.06
CA PRO A 187 5.54 -3.75 0.88
C PRO A 187 6.76 -4.08 1.73
N VAL A 188 6.55 -4.44 2.99
CA VAL A 188 7.61 -4.97 3.85
C VAL A 188 7.22 -6.33 4.40
N LEU A 189 8.17 -7.26 4.43
CA LEU A 189 8.07 -8.49 5.20
C LEU A 189 8.55 -8.21 6.61
N LEU A 190 7.82 -8.65 7.61
CA LEU A 190 8.09 -8.47 9.04
C LEU A 190 8.52 -9.81 9.66
N SER A 191 9.49 -9.78 10.56
CA SER A 191 10.02 -10.97 11.22
C SER A 191 10.47 -10.66 12.65
N SER A 192 10.30 -11.64 13.55
CA SER A 192 10.93 -11.62 14.88
C SER A 192 12.44 -11.87 14.80
N ASP A 193 12.88 -12.58 13.76
CA ASP A 193 14.26 -13.00 13.61
C ASP A 193 15.05 -12.00 12.77
N ASN A 194 16.34 -11.87 13.06
CA ASN A 194 17.22 -11.03 12.26
C ASN A 194 17.49 -11.68 10.90
N ILE A 195 16.62 -11.40 9.93
CA ILE A 195 16.69 -11.86 8.54
C ILE A 195 17.96 -11.43 7.80
N TYR A 196 18.67 -10.43 8.32
CA TYR A 196 19.94 -9.96 7.74
C TYR A 196 21.16 -10.77 8.20
N ALA A 197 21.05 -11.50 9.33
CA ALA A 197 22.13 -12.34 9.86
C ALA A 197 22.21 -13.72 9.20
N ALA A 198 21.16 -14.16 8.49
CA ALA A 198 21.08 -15.48 7.85
C ALA A 198 22.07 -15.68 6.68
N ASN A 199 22.77 -14.63 6.24
CA ASN A 199 23.81 -14.69 5.20
C ASN A 199 25.23 -14.90 5.76
N SER A 200 25.40 -14.85 7.08
CA SER A 200 26.65 -15.17 7.78
C SER A 200 26.60 -16.61 8.29
N SER A 201 27.08 -17.55 7.48
CA SER A 201 27.39 -18.95 7.84
C SER A 201 26.26 -19.83 8.42
N SER A 202 25.83 -20.80 7.59
CA SER A 202 25.19 -22.07 7.96
C SER A 202 23.70 -22.05 8.38
N GLN A 203 22.89 -22.68 7.51
CA GLN A 203 21.65 -23.42 7.81
C GLN A 203 20.50 -22.68 8.52
N LYS A 204 19.72 -21.97 7.73
CA LYS A 204 18.34 -22.34 7.33
C LYS A 204 17.95 -21.34 6.26
N LYS A 205 17.87 -21.75 4.98
CA LYS A 205 16.99 -21.06 4.04
C LYS A 205 15.61 -21.22 4.67
N SER A 206 15.16 -20.21 5.41
CA SER A 206 13.81 -20.24 5.95
C SER A 206 12.92 -20.33 4.72
N SER A 207 12.34 -21.50 4.48
CA SER A 207 11.38 -21.74 3.42
C SER A 207 10.15 -20.81 3.52
N SER A 208 10.08 -20.02 4.60
CA SER A 208 9.09 -18.98 4.86
C SER A 208 9.50 -17.55 4.47
N LEU A 209 10.74 -17.28 4.03
CA LEU A 209 11.12 -15.93 3.58
C LEU A 209 10.38 -15.63 2.26
N GLY A 210 9.33 -14.81 2.35
CA GLY A 210 8.42 -14.51 1.23
C GLY A 210 7.06 -15.21 1.30
N SER A 211 6.82 -16.08 2.28
CA SER A 211 5.48 -16.61 2.55
C SER A 211 4.77 -15.77 3.62
N VAL A 212 3.47 -15.56 3.44
CA VAL A 212 2.63 -14.94 4.45
C VAL A 212 2.37 -15.96 5.58
N ASP A 213 2.69 -15.57 6.81
CA ASP A 213 2.35 -16.33 8.00
C ASP A 213 1.17 -15.66 8.71
N LYS A 214 -0.03 -16.21 8.49
CA LYS A 214 -1.28 -15.69 9.04
C LYS A 214 -1.46 -15.90 10.54
N THR A 215 -0.56 -16.64 11.19
CA THR A 215 -0.59 -16.87 12.64
C THR A 215 0.04 -15.71 13.42
N ILE A 216 0.85 -14.90 12.75
CA ILE A 216 1.48 -13.73 13.33
C ILE A 216 0.45 -12.62 13.47
N ASN A 217 0.40 -11.97 14.64
CA ASN A 217 -0.42 -10.80 14.88
C ASN A 217 0.45 -9.70 15.48
N LEU A 218 0.92 -8.79 14.63
CA LEU A 218 1.76 -7.67 15.03
C LEU A 218 0.90 -6.44 15.27
N SER A 219 1.05 -5.85 16.45
CA SER A 219 0.49 -4.54 16.78
C SER A 219 1.61 -3.53 16.96
N PHE A 220 1.44 -2.38 16.32
CA PHE A 220 2.34 -1.24 16.44
C PHE A 220 1.65 -0.15 17.25
N SER A 221 2.43 0.75 17.87
CA SER A 221 1.87 1.83 18.70
C SER A 221 0.79 2.61 17.95
N SER A 222 -0.21 3.12 18.68
CA SER A 222 -1.35 3.88 18.12
C SER A 222 -0.98 5.20 17.43
N GLN A 223 0.29 5.61 17.48
CA GLN A 223 0.79 6.68 16.61
C GLN A 223 0.73 6.16 15.17
N SER A 224 0.03 6.89 14.31
CA SER A 224 -0.38 6.48 12.95
C SER A 224 0.75 6.03 12.02
N GLU A 225 2.02 6.14 12.43
CA GLU A 225 3.20 5.71 11.71
C GLU A 225 4.28 5.28 12.71
N ALA A 226 4.81 4.06 12.56
CA ALA A 226 5.92 3.58 13.39
C ALA A 226 7.27 3.84 12.70
N PRO A 227 8.25 4.52 13.34
CA PRO A 227 9.53 4.83 12.72
C PRO A 227 10.33 3.56 12.43
N ILE A 228 10.94 3.51 11.24
CA ILE A 228 11.90 2.47 10.89
C ILE A 228 13.28 2.96 11.31
N GLU A 229 14.02 2.14 12.03
CA GLU A 229 15.32 2.46 12.59
C GLU A 229 16.39 1.48 12.10
N TYR A 230 17.64 1.93 12.15
CA TYR A 230 18.79 1.04 11.99
C TYR A 230 19.14 0.48 13.37
N LEU A 231 19.15 -0.85 13.51
CA LEU A 231 19.60 -1.50 14.73
C LEU A 231 21.13 -1.46 14.77
N ILE A 232 21.67 -0.49 15.51
CA ILE A 232 23.10 -0.36 15.76
C ILE A 232 23.37 -0.97 17.13
N GLU A 233 24.15 -2.05 17.17
CA GLU A 233 24.69 -2.55 18.44
C GLU A 233 25.67 -1.51 18.99
N GLY A 234 25.52 -1.16 20.27
CA GLY A 234 26.32 -0.12 20.90
C GLY A 234 27.80 -0.42 20.77
N SER A 235 28.51 0.38 19.97
CA SER A 235 29.92 0.63 20.26
C SER A 235 29.92 1.53 21.49
N GLU A 236 30.39 1.01 22.62
CA GLU A 236 30.90 1.88 23.66
C GLU A 236 31.94 2.79 23.02
N VAL A 237 31.59 4.04 22.77
CA VAL A 237 32.60 5.07 22.58
C VAL A 237 33.10 5.35 23.99
N SER A 238 34.11 4.59 24.42
CA SER A 238 34.89 4.93 25.60
C SER A 238 35.65 6.21 25.27
N ASP A 239 35.08 7.35 25.66
CA ASP A 239 35.82 8.60 25.75
C ASP A 239 36.81 8.44 26.91
N PRO A 240 38.14 8.36 26.68
CA PRO A 240 39.10 8.13 27.76
C PRO A 240 39.20 9.31 28.74
N PHE A 241 38.44 10.40 28.51
CA PHE A 241 38.51 11.64 29.28
C PHE A 241 37.16 12.15 29.81
N ALA A 242 36.03 11.45 29.61
CA ALA A 242 34.73 11.93 30.07
C ALA A 242 34.39 11.50 31.50
N ASN A 243 34.77 12.29 32.49
CA ASN A 243 34.40 12.10 33.90
C ASN A 243 33.04 12.74 34.26
N THR A 244 32.06 12.69 33.36
CA THR A 244 30.71 13.21 33.65
C THR A 244 29.67 12.50 32.79
N LEU A 245 28.68 11.88 33.44
CA LEU A 245 27.50 11.28 32.82
C LEU A 245 26.86 12.29 31.86
N LYS A 246 26.99 12.05 30.55
CA LYS A 246 26.31 12.80 29.49
C LYS A 246 25.52 11.84 28.64
N ASP A 247 24.28 12.24 28.37
CA ASP A 247 23.32 11.59 27.50
C ASP A 247 23.95 11.06 26.21
N VAL A 248 23.70 9.78 25.94
CA VAL A 248 24.02 9.12 24.68
C VAL A 248 23.34 9.91 23.55
N LYS A 249 24.12 10.68 22.78
CA LYS A 249 23.61 11.27 21.54
C LYS A 249 23.43 10.16 20.52
N LEU A 250 22.18 9.79 20.27
CA LEU A 250 21.79 9.07 19.06
C LEU A 250 22.40 9.84 17.88
N ALA A 251 23.35 9.26 17.15
CA ALA A 251 23.70 9.79 15.84
C ALA A 251 22.37 9.94 15.09
N ARG A 252 22.05 11.15 14.60
CA ARG A 252 20.84 11.39 13.80
C ARG A 252 21.00 10.64 12.47
N SER A 253 20.90 9.32 12.52
CA SER A 253 20.79 8.49 11.35
C SER A 253 19.50 8.90 10.66
N ARG A 254 19.60 9.26 9.39
CA ARG A 254 18.46 9.73 8.62
C ARG A 254 17.44 8.60 8.54
N ILE A 255 16.31 8.76 9.23
CA ILE A 255 15.24 7.76 9.35
C ILE A 255 14.95 7.12 7.96
N PRO A 256 15.16 5.79 7.81
CA PRO A 256 14.87 5.02 6.61
C PRO A 256 13.50 5.25 6.00
N GLY A 257 12.50 5.32 6.86
CA GLY A 257 11.09 5.37 6.50
C GLY A 257 10.20 5.21 7.72
N LYS A 258 8.92 4.98 7.47
CA LYS A 258 7.92 4.72 8.51
C LYS A 258 6.99 3.61 8.05
N LEU A 259 6.68 2.68 8.93
CA LEU A 259 5.64 1.68 8.74
C LEU A 259 4.28 2.33 8.99
N HIS A 260 3.36 2.25 8.03
CA HIS A 260 2.01 2.82 8.15
C HIS A 260 1.03 1.78 8.67
N SER A 261 1.08 0.58 8.11
CA SER A 261 0.14 -0.49 8.42
C SER A 261 0.79 -1.86 8.31
N SER A 262 0.17 -2.83 8.96
CA SER A 262 0.57 -4.24 8.90
C SER A 262 -0.64 -5.15 8.97
N ILE A 263 -0.50 -6.31 8.34
CA ILE A 263 -1.40 -7.44 8.47
C ILE A 263 -0.55 -8.70 8.46
N TYR A 264 -0.72 -9.54 9.48
CA TYR A 264 0.13 -10.71 9.69
C TYR A 264 1.62 -10.34 9.78
N ASN A 265 2.46 -10.99 8.98
CA ASN A 265 3.89 -10.72 8.83
C ASN A 265 4.21 -9.81 7.63
N VAL A 266 3.26 -9.07 7.09
CA VAL A 266 3.51 -8.10 6.01
C VAL A 266 2.95 -6.72 6.36
N GLY A 267 3.43 -5.68 5.71
CA GLY A 267 2.95 -4.33 5.90
C GLY A 267 3.28 -3.38 4.77
N LEU A 268 2.82 -2.13 4.89
CA LEU A 268 3.15 -1.04 3.97
C LEU A 268 3.96 0.02 4.71
N ALA A 269 5.10 0.38 4.15
CA ALA A 269 5.97 1.40 4.70
C ALA A 269 6.34 2.45 3.66
N VAL A 270 6.26 3.73 4.01
CA VAL A 270 6.84 4.80 3.20
C VAL A 270 8.33 4.89 3.49
N MET A 271 9.13 4.43 2.54
CA MET A 271 10.58 4.28 2.70
C MET A 271 11.34 5.00 1.60
N ARG A 272 12.57 5.41 1.92
CA ARG A 272 13.48 5.89 0.89
C ARG A 272 13.84 4.75 -0.08
N LEU A 273 13.75 5.04 -1.39
CA LEU A 273 13.97 4.03 -2.43
C LEU A 273 15.40 3.47 -2.44
N ASP A 274 16.39 4.30 -2.14
CA ASP A 274 17.80 3.89 -2.07
C ASP A 274 18.05 2.90 -0.92
N VAL A 275 17.43 3.15 0.24
CA VAL A 275 17.48 2.23 1.38
C VAL A 275 16.71 0.95 1.05
N ALA A 276 15.50 1.07 0.51
CA ALA A 276 14.70 -0.09 0.16
C ALA A 276 15.42 -1.02 -0.82
N ALA A 277 16.00 -0.46 -1.89
CA ALA A 277 16.72 -1.23 -2.90
C ALA A 277 17.96 -1.94 -2.32
N LYS A 278 18.69 -1.26 -1.42
CA LYS A 278 19.83 -1.84 -0.73
C LYS A 278 19.42 -3.06 0.10
N TYR A 279 18.39 -2.93 0.94
CA TYR A 279 17.99 -3.99 1.87
C TYR A 279 17.27 -5.15 1.19
N GLN A 280 16.51 -4.90 0.12
CA GLN A 280 15.99 -5.99 -0.72
C GLN A 280 17.12 -6.84 -1.29
N LYS A 281 18.16 -6.22 -1.88
CA LYS A 281 19.29 -6.94 -2.48
C LYS A 281 20.08 -7.80 -1.47
N LEU A 282 20.14 -7.36 -0.22
CA LEU A 282 20.78 -8.14 0.85
C LEU A 282 20.02 -9.45 1.14
N VAL A 283 18.70 -9.45 1.03
CA VAL A 283 17.85 -10.60 1.37
C VAL A 283 17.54 -11.48 0.16
N PHE A 284 17.33 -10.84 -1.00
CA PHE A 284 17.04 -11.50 -2.28
C PHE A 284 18.13 -11.11 -3.30
N PRO A 285 19.36 -11.67 -3.17
CA PRO A 285 20.42 -11.38 -4.12
C PRO A 285 20.04 -11.90 -5.51
N VAL A 286 20.18 -11.04 -6.52
CA VAL A 286 20.04 -11.46 -7.92
C VAL A 286 21.27 -12.29 -8.26
N THR A 287 21.07 -13.54 -8.67
CA THR A 287 22.14 -14.38 -9.23
C THR A 287 22.39 -13.92 -10.65
N ASP A 288 23.15 -12.83 -10.84
CA ASP A 288 23.63 -12.47 -12.17
C ASP A 288 24.65 -13.52 -12.63
N THR A 289 24.29 -14.30 -13.65
CA THR A 289 25.20 -15.24 -14.34
C THR A 289 26.20 -14.53 -15.27
N THR A 290 26.15 -13.20 -15.39
CA THR A 290 27.00 -12.46 -16.33
C THR A 290 27.34 -11.04 -15.85
N ALA A 291 28.05 -10.88 -14.71
CA ALA A 291 28.87 -9.69 -14.45
C ALA A 291 29.71 -9.83 -13.17
N GLY A 292 31.03 -9.58 -13.30
CA GLY A 292 31.86 -9.03 -12.22
C GLY A 292 32.41 -10.02 -11.19
N SER A 293 33.70 -9.91 -10.93
CA SER A 293 34.45 -10.71 -9.95
C SER A 293 33.78 -10.75 -8.56
N ALA A 294 33.96 -11.89 -7.87
CA ALA A 294 33.52 -12.17 -6.50
C ALA A 294 34.06 -11.21 -5.40
N SER A 295 34.68 -10.09 -5.78
CA SER A 295 35.26 -9.08 -4.90
C SER A 295 34.28 -7.99 -4.45
N ASP A 296 33.14 -7.79 -5.14
CA ASP A 296 32.15 -6.76 -4.75
C ASP A 296 31.09 -7.27 -3.75
N PHE A 297 30.92 -8.59 -3.62
CA PHE A 297 29.97 -9.18 -2.67
C PHE A 297 30.52 -9.21 -1.22
N SER A 298 31.83 -9.14 -1.03
CA SER A 298 32.46 -9.25 0.29
C SER A 298 32.44 -7.95 1.11
N GLN A 299 32.04 -6.81 0.53
CA GLN A 299 31.86 -5.54 1.26
C GLN A 299 30.43 -5.33 1.81
N GLN A 300 29.48 -6.24 1.55
CA GLN A 300 28.08 -6.09 1.95
C GLN A 300 27.74 -6.47 3.41
N LEU A 301 28.69 -7.00 4.17
CA LEU A 301 28.45 -7.57 5.51
C LEU A 301 28.23 -6.58 6.67
N SER A 302 28.16 -5.26 6.44
CA SER A 302 28.24 -4.25 7.53
C SER A 302 27.00 -3.36 7.72
N SER A 303 25.90 -3.61 7.01
CA SER A 303 24.72 -2.75 7.12
C SER A 303 23.86 -3.14 8.33
N PRO A 304 23.58 -2.21 9.28
CA PRO A 304 22.76 -2.52 10.45
C PRO A 304 21.35 -2.96 10.03
N PRO A 305 20.73 -3.95 10.67
CA PRO A 305 19.37 -4.39 10.37
C PRO A 305 18.35 -3.24 10.41
N LEU A 306 17.30 -3.32 9.58
CA LEU A 306 16.14 -2.45 9.71
C LEU A 306 15.16 -3.04 10.72
N VAL A 307 14.73 -2.22 11.67
CA VAL A 307 13.75 -2.60 12.70
C VAL A 307 12.66 -1.56 12.87
N VAL A 308 11.52 -2.01 13.35
CA VAL A 308 10.44 -1.19 13.90
C VAL A 308 10.08 -1.72 15.28
N LYS A 309 9.63 -0.84 16.18
CA LYS A 309 9.19 -1.22 17.52
C LYS A 309 7.72 -1.60 17.53
N ASP A 310 7.39 -2.81 18.00
CA ASP A 310 6.01 -3.22 18.25
C ASP A 310 5.41 -2.48 19.47
N SER A 311 4.15 -2.73 19.79
CA SER A 311 3.47 -2.17 20.96
C SER A 311 4.10 -2.55 22.30
N ASN A 312 4.90 -3.62 22.34
CA ASN A 312 5.64 -4.09 23.51
C ASN A 312 7.09 -3.58 23.52
N ASN A 313 7.45 -2.66 22.61
CA ASN A 313 8.80 -2.12 22.43
C ASN A 313 9.87 -3.17 22.04
N GLN A 314 9.44 -4.31 21.49
CA GLN A 314 10.30 -5.33 20.91
C GLN A 314 10.70 -4.95 19.48
N ASN A 315 11.90 -5.38 19.07
CA ASN A 315 12.36 -5.17 17.70
C ASN A 315 11.68 -6.17 16.77
N VAL A 316 11.01 -5.66 15.75
CA VAL A 316 10.54 -6.44 14.62
C VAL A 316 11.39 -6.06 13.41
N PHE A 317 12.10 -7.03 12.87
CA PHE A 317 12.91 -6.85 11.67
C PHE A 317 12.00 -6.71 10.46
N LEU A 318 12.40 -5.88 9.51
CA LEU A 318 11.63 -5.70 8.28
C LEU A 318 12.52 -5.73 7.05
N THR A 319 12.01 -6.31 5.96
CA THR A 319 12.65 -6.32 4.64
C THR A 319 11.71 -5.71 3.60
N PRO A 320 12.12 -4.66 2.91
CA PRO A 320 11.35 -4.09 1.81
C PRO A 320 11.34 -5.01 0.59
N VAL A 321 10.19 -5.09 -0.06
CA VAL A 321 9.96 -5.89 -1.28
C VAL A 321 9.31 -4.98 -2.32
N PHE A 322 10.01 -4.73 -3.42
CA PHE A 322 9.50 -3.95 -4.55
C PHE A 322 8.41 -4.77 -5.27
N PRO A 323 7.23 -4.17 -5.53
CA PRO A 323 6.20 -4.84 -6.31
C PRO A 323 6.69 -5.11 -7.73
N TYR A 324 6.34 -6.28 -8.28
CA TYR A 324 6.79 -6.74 -9.60
C TYR A 324 6.32 -5.83 -10.76
N TRP A 325 5.21 -5.11 -10.55
CA TRP A 325 4.55 -4.30 -11.57
C TRP A 325 5.03 -2.85 -11.63
N TRP A 326 6.01 -2.46 -10.81
CA TRP A 326 6.61 -1.13 -10.86
C TRP A 326 7.52 -0.90 -12.08
N PHE A 327 7.93 -1.97 -12.77
CA PHE A 327 9.01 -1.97 -13.76
C PHE A 327 8.51 -2.19 -15.18
#